data_AF-A0A6A2ZEW8-F1
#
_entry.id   AF-A0A6A2ZEW8-F1
#
_cell.length_a   1.000
_cell.length_b   1.000
_cell.length_c   1.000
_cell.angle_alpha   90.00
_cell.angle_beta   90.00
_cell.angle_gamma   90.00
#
_symmetry.space_group_name_H-M   'P 1'
#
loop_
_entity.id
_entity.type
_entity.pdbx_description
1 polymer ?
#
loop_
_entity_poly.entity_id
_entity_poly.type
_entity_poly.pdbx_seq_one_letter_code
_entity_poly.pdbx_strand_id
1 'polypeptide(L)'
;MGKDDITNPKTKNIRLYVKRVFISDDFDGELFPRYLSFVKGVVDSNDLPLNVSREILQESRIVRIMRKRLVRKTFDMILGISMSENKGDYDTFWENFGKHLKLGCIEDRENHKRLAPLLRFFSSKSEDEMISLDEYVENMKPEQKDIYYIAADSVSSARNAPFLERLLEKDLEVLYLVDPIDEVAIQSLKSYKEKNFVDISKEDLDIGNKNEEKEKVTKEEFSKTCDWIKKRLGEKVANVNISNRLSSSPCVLVSGKFGWSANMERLMKAQTVGDTSTLEFMKGRRVFEINPEHPIIRELNAAFRSKPDDDDALRAIDLLYDAALVSSGYTPDNPAQLSGKIYEMMGMAISGKWSAFDGKQSASQTSQAETLEAELVEPVQAGGQK
;
A
#
# COMPACT_ATOMS: atom_id res chain seq x y z
N MET A 1 1.30 10.11 14.90
CA MET A 1 0.87 9.52 16.19
C MET A 1 1.93 8.55 16.65
N GLY A 2 2.54 8.83 17.80
CA GLY A 2 3.57 7.98 18.40
C GLY A 2 2.95 6.80 19.14
N LYS A 3 3.79 5.84 19.54
CA LYS A 3 3.40 4.69 20.40
C LYS A 3 2.69 5.13 21.68
N ASP A 4 3.07 6.29 22.21
CA ASP A 4 2.52 6.88 23.44
C ASP A 4 1.13 7.50 23.26
N ASP A 5 0.69 7.78 22.02
CA ASP A 5 -0.67 8.31 21.76
C ASP A 5 -1.74 7.21 21.81
N ILE A 6 -1.35 5.94 21.60
CA ILE A 6 -2.29 4.80 21.55
C ILE A 6 -2.51 4.20 22.94
N THR A 7 -1.51 4.23 23.81
CA THR A 7 -1.59 3.60 25.14
C THR A 7 -1.27 4.58 26.24
N ASN A 8 -2.19 4.78 27.19
CA ASN A 8 -1.89 5.52 28.41
C ASN A 8 -1.05 4.65 29.36
N PRO A 9 0.18 5.05 29.72
CA PRO A 9 1.07 4.24 30.55
C PRO A 9 0.63 4.14 32.02
N LYS A 10 -0.33 4.94 32.49
CA LYS A 10 -0.78 4.97 33.89
C LYS A 10 -2.28 4.70 34.05
N THR A 11 -2.77 3.61 33.48
CA THR A 11 -4.19 3.23 33.61
C THR A 11 -4.48 2.43 34.87
N LYS A 12 -5.41 2.92 35.70
CA LYS A 12 -5.96 2.23 36.89
C LYS A 12 -7.26 1.47 36.58
N ASN A 13 -7.25 0.71 35.48
CA ASN A 13 -8.47 0.10 34.95
C ASN A 13 -8.81 -1.25 35.59
N ILE A 14 -7.83 -1.91 36.21
CA ILE A 14 -8.00 -3.21 36.87
C ILE A 14 -7.75 -3.07 38.37
N ARG A 15 -8.70 -3.51 39.18
CA ARG A 15 -8.57 -3.55 40.64
C ARG A 15 -8.39 -4.97 41.13
N LEU A 16 -7.35 -5.23 41.91
CA LEU A 16 -7.09 -6.53 42.53
C LEU A 16 -7.62 -6.53 43.96
N TYR A 17 -8.40 -7.56 44.25
CA TYR A 17 -8.88 -7.91 45.56
C TYR A 17 -8.34 -9.29 45.93
N VAL A 18 -8.11 -9.48 47.22
CA VAL A 18 -7.77 -10.78 47.79
C VAL A 18 -8.77 -11.07 48.88
N LYS A 19 -9.55 -12.15 48.72
CA LYS A 19 -10.65 -12.49 49.63
C LYS A 19 -11.56 -11.29 49.88
N ARG A 20 -11.93 -10.57 48.81
CA ARG A 20 -12.76 -9.35 48.83
C ARG A 20 -12.15 -8.14 49.54
N VAL A 21 -10.87 -8.18 49.91
CA VAL A 21 -10.14 -7.03 50.45
C VAL A 21 -9.37 -6.36 49.32
N PHE A 22 -9.56 -5.05 49.15
CA PHE A 22 -8.83 -4.29 48.12
C PHE A 22 -7.33 -4.27 48.42
N ILE A 23 -6.52 -4.61 47.42
CA ILE A 23 -5.06 -4.63 47.54
C ILE A 23 -4.42 -3.48 46.77
N SER A 24 -4.68 -3.41 45.46
CA SER A 24 -4.10 -2.40 44.57
C SER A 24 -4.92 -2.25 43.30
N ASP A 25 -4.79 -1.11 42.64
CA ASP A 25 -5.27 -0.81 41.29
C ASP A 25 -4.13 -0.35 40.35
N ASP A 26 -2.89 -0.42 40.83
CA ASP A 26 -1.70 0.04 40.15
C ASP A 26 -0.76 -1.15 39.95
N PHE A 27 -0.69 -1.58 38.69
CA PHE A 27 -0.07 -2.81 38.24
C PHE A 27 0.79 -2.61 36.98
N ASP A 28 1.10 -1.37 36.56
CA ASP A 28 1.90 -0.99 35.38
C ASP A 28 2.18 -2.10 34.32
N GLY A 29 1.13 -2.63 33.70
CA GLY A 29 1.27 -3.64 32.63
C GLY A 29 1.48 -5.10 33.07
N GLU A 30 1.42 -5.42 34.36
CA GLU A 30 1.62 -6.76 34.92
C GLU A 30 0.42 -7.67 34.72
N LEU A 31 -0.80 -7.19 35.01
CA LEU A 31 -2.05 -7.94 34.86
C LEU A 31 -2.58 -7.95 33.42
N PHE A 32 -2.36 -6.85 32.71
CA PHE A 32 -2.73 -6.70 31.31
C PHE A 32 -1.59 -6.06 30.53
N PRO A 33 -1.29 -6.52 29.31
CA PRO A 33 -0.36 -5.82 28.44
C PRO A 33 -0.90 -4.44 28.05
N ARG A 34 -0.02 -3.51 27.68
CA ARG A 34 -0.37 -2.11 27.40
C ARG A 34 -1.41 -1.97 26.28
N TYR A 35 -1.35 -2.83 25.27
CA TYR A 35 -2.35 -2.84 24.19
C TYR A 35 -3.75 -3.31 24.64
N LEU A 36 -3.91 -3.85 25.85
CA LEU A 36 -5.23 -4.13 26.46
C LEU A 36 -5.52 -3.20 27.64
N SER A 37 -4.82 -2.07 27.75
CA SER A 37 -5.00 -1.12 28.86
C SER A 37 -6.42 -0.53 28.92
N PHE A 38 -7.19 -0.55 27.83
CA PHE A 38 -8.58 -0.11 27.82
C PHE A 38 -9.54 -1.02 28.61
N VAL A 39 -9.15 -2.26 28.91
CA VAL A 39 -9.99 -3.22 29.62
C VAL A 39 -10.15 -2.80 31.08
N LYS A 40 -11.40 -2.67 31.54
CA LYS A 40 -11.75 -2.34 32.93
C LYS A 40 -12.35 -3.54 33.64
N GLY A 41 -12.04 -3.70 34.92
CA GLY A 41 -12.55 -4.84 35.68
C GLY A 41 -12.03 -4.96 37.11
N VAL A 42 -12.57 -5.98 37.78
CA VAL A 42 -12.20 -6.36 39.15
C VAL A 42 -11.74 -7.81 39.13
N VAL A 43 -10.62 -8.09 39.78
CA VAL A 43 -10.09 -9.45 39.96
C VAL A 43 -10.08 -9.75 41.44
N ASP A 44 -10.84 -10.74 41.90
CA ASP A 44 -10.83 -11.21 43.29
C ASP A 44 -10.19 -12.60 43.36
N SER A 45 -9.08 -12.72 44.09
CA SER A 45 -8.31 -13.95 44.23
C SER A 45 -8.38 -14.52 45.63
N ASN A 46 -8.64 -15.82 45.76
CA ASN A 46 -8.57 -16.53 47.04
C ASN A 46 -7.17 -17.14 47.31
N ASP A 47 -6.32 -17.18 46.28
CA ASP A 47 -5.04 -17.91 46.28
C ASP A 47 -3.83 -17.03 46.63
N LEU A 48 -4.02 -15.71 46.71
CA LEU A 48 -2.97 -14.78 47.13
C LEU A 48 -3.03 -14.56 48.65
N PRO A 49 -1.89 -14.37 49.33
CA PRO A 49 -1.88 -13.99 50.73
C PRO A 49 -2.33 -12.52 50.89
N LEU A 50 -3.07 -12.21 51.97
CA LEU A 50 -3.53 -10.84 52.26
C LEU A 50 -2.37 -9.88 52.56
N ASN A 51 -1.29 -10.38 53.17
CA ASN A 51 -0.15 -9.58 53.62
C ASN A 51 0.93 -9.43 52.53
N VAL A 52 0.53 -9.33 51.27
CA VAL A 52 1.46 -9.28 50.13
C VAL A 52 1.84 -7.83 49.80
N SER A 53 3.14 -7.52 49.73
CA SER A 53 3.60 -6.21 49.27
C SER A 53 3.40 -6.08 47.76
N ARG A 54 3.43 -4.84 47.27
CA ARG A 54 3.34 -4.57 45.83
C ARG A 54 4.50 -5.23 45.08
N GLU A 55 5.74 -5.17 45.59
CA GLU A 55 6.89 -5.82 44.93
C GLU A 55 6.73 -7.35 44.85
N ILE A 56 6.23 -7.98 45.91
CA ILE A 56 6.03 -9.44 45.94
C ILE A 56 4.94 -9.89 44.95
N LEU A 57 3.95 -9.03 44.67
CA LEU A 57 2.95 -9.30 43.64
C LEU A 57 3.56 -9.30 42.23
N GLN A 58 4.48 -8.38 41.93
CA GLN A 58 5.09 -8.26 40.59
C GLN A 58 5.90 -9.51 40.22
N GLU A 59 6.58 -10.12 41.20
CA GLU A 59 7.39 -11.34 41.03
C GLU A 59 6.58 -12.64 41.16
N SER A 60 5.30 -12.55 41.52
CA SER A 60 4.47 -13.72 41.82
C SER A 60 4.16 -14.56 40.59
N ARG A 61 4.46 -15.87 40.68
CA ARG A 61 4.04 -16.86 39.68
C ARG A 61 2.52 -16.86 39.49
N ILE A 62 1.75 -16.60 40.55
CA ILE A 62 0.28 -16.57 40.51
C ILE A 62 -0.19 -15.40 39.65
N VAL A 63 0.41 -14.22 39.79
CA VAL A 63 0.08 -13.02 39.00
C VAL A 63 0.39 -13.25 37.51
N ARG A 64 1.51 -13.92 37.19
CA ARG A 64 1.81 -14.32 35.80
C ARG A 64 0.78 -15.27 35.19
N ILE A 65 0.30 -16.25 35.96
CA ILE A 65 -0.78 -17.17 35.51
C ILE A 65 -2.09 -16.40 35.33
N MET A 66 -2.41 -15.53 36.29
CA MET A 66 -3.59 -14.67 36.26
C MET A 66 -3.60 -13.79 35.01
N ARG A 67 -2.49 -13.09 34.70
CA ARG A 67 -2.30 -12.32 33.46
C ARG A 67 -2.65 -13.14 32.22
N LYS A 68 -2.04 -14.32 32.06
CA LYS A 68 -2.28 -15.20 30.90
C LYS A 68 -3.77 -15.58 30.76
N ARG A 69 -4.45 -15.84 31.88
CA ARG A 69 -5.88 -16.18 31.89
C ARG A 69 -6.75 -14.96 31.54
N LEU A 70 -6.46 -13.80 32.10
CA LEU A 70 -7.18 -12.55 31.85
C LEU A 70 -7.07 -12.12 30.38
N VAL A 71 -5.87 -12.14 29.82
CA VAL A 71 -5.62 -11.85 28.40
C VAL A 71 -6.41 -12.80 27.50
N ARG A 72 -6.35 -14.12 27.78
CA ARG A 72 -7.14 -15.10 27.01
C ARG A 72 -8.63 -14.83 27.09
N LYS A 73 -9.18 -14.59 28.28
CA LYS A 73 -10.61 -14.30 28.47
C LYS A 73 -11.06 -13.01 27.82
N THR A 74 -10.16 -12.03 27.72
CA THR A 74 -10.43 -10.80 26.99
C THR A 74 -10.56 -11.05 25.49
N PHE A 75 -9.67 -11.86 24.91
CA PHE A 75 -9.82 -12.25 23.51
C PHE A 75 -11.07 -13.08 23.26
N ASP A 76 -11.40 -14.02 24.15
CA ASP A 76 -12.64 -14.81 24.05
C ASP A 76 -13.88 -13.89 24.09
N MET A 77 -13.85 -12.85 24.93
CA MET A 77 -14.93 -11.84 25.01
C MET A 77 -15.03 -11.02 23.72
N ILE A 78 -13.92 -10.49 23.21
CA ILE A 78 -13.91 -9.69 21.98
C ILE A 78 -14.34 -10.52 20.78
N LEU A 79 -13.92 -11.80 20.71
CA LEU A 79 -14.37 -12.74 19.71
C LEU A 79 -15.89 -13.01 19.81
N GLY A 80 -16.43 -13.09 21.03
CA GLY A 80 -17.87 -13.23 21.24
C GLY A 80 -18.66 -12.03 20.69
N ILE A 81 -18.12 -10.81 20.82
CA ILE A 81 -18.72 -9.61 20.22
C ILE A 81 -18.68 -9.70 18.70
N SER A 82 -17.55 -10.13 18.12
CA SER A 82 -17.38 -10.25 16.67
C SER A 82 -18.26 -11.31 16.00
N MET A 83 -18.68 -12.33 16.77
CA MET A 83 -19.56 -13.40 16.34
C MET A 83 -21.04 -13.15 16.68
N SER A 84 -21.37 -12.01 17.29
CA SER A 84 -22.76 -11.69 17.65
C SER A 84 -23.59 -11.35 16.40
N GLU A 85 -24.91 -11.52 16.49
CA GLU A 85 -25.83 -11.18 15.39
C GLU A 85 -25.85 -9.67 15.07
N ASN A 86 -25.44 -8.84 16.04
CA ASN A 86 -25.37 -7.39 15.88
C ASN A 86 -23.98 -6.96 15.39
N LYS A 87 -23.76 -6.96 14.07
CA LYS A 87 -22.49 -6.54 13.46
C LYS A 87 -22.00 -5.18 13.94
N GLY A 88 -22.92 -4.23 14.17
CA GLY A 88 -22.59 -2.87 14.61
C GLY A 88 -21.89 -2.78 15.96
N ASP A 89 -22.05 -3.78 16.84
CA ASP A 89 -21.33 -3.82 18.12
C ASP A 89 -19.83 -4.03 17.91
N TYR A 90 -19.46 -4.88 16.94
CA TYR A 90 -18.06 -5.10 16.62
C TYR A 90 -17.44 -3.94 15.85
N ASP A 91 -18.20 -3.32 14.95
CA ASP A 91 -17.74 -2.12 14.23
C ASP A 91 -17.43 -1.00 15.22
N THR A 92 -18.35 -0.74 16.17
CA THR A 92 -18.14 0.22 17.25
C THR A 92 -16.89 -0.13 18.09
N PHE A 93 -16.72 -1.41 18.43
CA PHE A 93 -15.51 -1.86 19.15
C PHE A 93 -14.24 -1.61 18.32
N TRP A 94 -14.27 -1.92 17.02
CA TRP A 94 -13.12 -1.80 16.13
C TRP A 94 -12.72 -0.34 15.91
N GLU A 95 -13.68 0.57 15.73
CA GLU A 95 -13.43 2.00 15.63
C GLU A 95 -12.67 2.55 16.85
N ASN A 96 -13.04 2.08 18.05
CA ASN A 96 -12.45 2.56 19.30
C ASN A 96 -11.14 1.84 19.67
N PHE A 97 -11.03 0.54 19.40
CA PHE A 97 -9.98 -0.32 19.95
C PHE A 97 -9.21 -1.15 18.90
N GLY A 98 -9.54 -1.06 17.61
CA GLY A 98 -8.85 -1.80 16.55
C GLY A 98 -7.36 -1.50 16.47
N LYS A 99 -6.96 -0.23 16.66
CA LYS A 99 -5.53 0.19 16.74
C LYS A 99 -4.79 -0.46 17.90
N HIS A 100 -5.49 -0.73 19.01
CA HIS A 100 -4.91 -1.44 20.14
C HIS A 100 -4.66 -2.91 19.80
N LEU A 101 -5.57 -3.58 19.08
CA LEU A 101 -5.36 -4.95 18.62
C LEU A 101 -4.20 -5.05 17.62
N LYS A 102 -4.08 -4.09 16.71
CA LYS A 102 -2.95 -3.98 15.78
C LYS A 102 -1.61 -3.80 16.53
N LEU A 103 -1.58 -2.97 17.58
CA LEU A 103 -0.41 -2.87 18.48
C LEU A 103 -0.11 -4.21 19.18
N GLY A 104 -1.14 -4.93 19.62
CA GLY A 104 -1.00 -6.29 20.16
C GLY A 104 -0.31 -7.24 19.19
N CYS A 105 -0.57 -7.14 17.89
CA CYS A 105 0.12 -7.95 16.87
C CYS A 105 1.62 -7.65 16.80
N ILE A 106 2.04 -6.42 17.12
CA ILE A 106 3.45 -6.02 17.13
C ILE A 106 4.14 -6.52 18.41
N GLU A 107 3.47 -6.37 19.56
CA GLU A 107 4.08 -6.60 20.88
C GLU A 107 3.94 -8.03 21.42
N ASP A 108 2.88 -8.75 21.04
CA ASP A 108 2.48 -10.00 21.69
C ASP A 108 2.40 -11.18 20.71
N ARG A 109 3.59 -11.67 20.33
CA ARG A 109 3.76 -12.81 19.42
C ARG A 109 3.14 -14.10 19.95
N GLU A 110 3.11 -14.30 21.27
CA GLU A 110 2.52 -15.50 21.87
C GLU A 110 1.01 -15.60 21.60
N ASN A 111 0.34 -14.45 21.42
CA ASN A 111 -1.11 -14.36 21.23
C ASN A 111 -1.55 -14.08 19.79
N HIS A 112 -0.65 -14.13 18.80
CA HIS A 112 -1.00 -13.93 17.38
C HIS A 112 -2.19 -14.76 16.90
N LYS A 113 -2.25 -16.04 17.30
CA LYS A 113 -3.38 -16.93 16.94
C LYS A 113 -4.75 -16.45 17.46
N ARG A 114 -4.77 -15.62 18.50
CA ARG A 114 -5.99 -15.06 19.12
C ARG A 114 -6.29 -13.65 18.64
N LEU A 115 -5.24 -12.88 18.34
CA LEU A 115 -5.35 -11.52 17.82
C LEU A 115 -5.78 -11.49 16.36
N ALA A 116 -5.18 -12.32 15.50
CA ALA A 116 -5.40 -12.26 14.06
C ALA A 116 -6.88 -12.38 13.62
N PRO A 117 -7.71 -13.30 14.18
CA PRO A 117 -9.14 -13.37 13.83
C PRO A 117 -9.95 -12.11 14.17
N LEU A 118 -9.44 -11.27 15.07
CA LEU A 118 -10.09 -10.02 15.49
C LEU A 118 -9.77 -8.86 14.56
N LEU A 119 -8.82 -9.01 13.63
CA LEU A 119 -8.44 -7.94 12.73
C LEU A 119 -9.49 -7.71 11.65
N ARG A 120 -9.65 -6.45 11.24
CA ARG A 120 -10.52 -6.02 10.15
C ARG A 120 -9.75 -5.12 9.19
N PHE A 121 -9.97 -5.29 7.89
CA PHE A 121 -9.34 -4.52 6.83
C PHE A 121 -10.33 -4.30 5.68
N PHE A 122 -10.19 -3.21 4.95
CA PHE A 122 -10.82 -3.09 3.64
C PHE A 122 -10.15 -4.06 2.65
N SER A 123 -10.82 -4.37 1.55
CA SER A 123 -10.25 -5.18 0.48
C SER A 123 -10.69 -4.71 -0.89
N SER A 124 -10.06 -5.24 -1.94
CA SER A 124 -10.47 -5.01 -3.32
C SER A 124 -11.86 -5.53 -3.68
N LYS A 125 -12.48 -6.34 -2.82
CA LYS A 125 -13.87 -6.82 -2.97
C LYS A 125 -14.83 -6.14 -1.99
N SER A 126 -14.32 -5.36 -1.03
CA SER A 126 -15.09 -4.67 0.01
C SER A 126 -14.40 -3.37 0.39
N GLU A 127 -14.68 -2.30 -0.37
CA GLU A 127 -14.07 -0.97 -0.18
C GLU A 127 -14.78 -0.13 0.90
N ASP A 128 -16.07 -0.37 1.12
CA ASP A 128 -16.91 0.41 2.04
C ASP A 128 -17.05 -0.24 3.42
N GLU A 129 -16.90 -1.56 3.50
CA GLU A 129 -17.00 -2.34 4.72
C GLU A 129 -15.71 -3.13 4.95
N MET A 130 -15.25 -3.21 6.19
CA MET A 130 -14.07 -4.00 6.51
C MET A 130 -14.41 -5.48 6.71
N ILE A 131 -13.59 -6.36 6.17
CA ILE A 131 -13.69 -7.80 6.31
C ILE A 131 -12.67 -8.34 7.32
N SER A 132 -12.99 -9.49 7.90
CA SER A 132 -12.07 -10.30 8.68
C SER A 132 -11.08 -11.07 7.82
N LEU A 133 -10.00 -11.55 8.45
CA LEU A 133 -9.08 -12.49 7.78
C LEU A 133 -9.73 -13.86 7.52
N ASP A 134 -10.74 -14.24 8.29
CA ASP A 134 -11.52 -15.45 8.04
C ASP A 134 -12.32 -15.33 6.74
N GLU A 135 -13.04 -14.23 6.56
CA GLU A 135 -13.78 -13.91 5.32
C GLU A 135 -12.85 -13.85 4.10
N TYR A 136 -11.67 -13.22 4.23
CA TYR A 136 -10.67 -13.24 3.14
C TYR A 136 -10.28 -14.68 2.77
N VAL A 137 -9.97 -15.52 3.77
CA VAL A 137 -9.56 -16.92 3.53
C VAL A 137 -10.67 -17.74 2.88
N GLU A 138 -11.93 -17.48 3.23
CA GLU A 138 -13.10 -18.10 2.61
C GLU A 138 -13.28 -17.68 1.14
N ASN A 139 -12.91 -16.44 0.80
CA ASN A 139 -12.94 -15.90 -0.56
C ASN A 139 -11.72 -16.28 -1.42
N MET A 140 -10.69 -16.92 -0.84
CA MET A 140 -9.47 -17.30 -1.56
C MET A 140 -9.77 -18.31 -2.68
N LYS A 141 -9.07 -18.16 -3.81
CA LYS A 141 -9.12 -19.17 -4.87
C LYS A 141 -8.46 -20.49 -4.42
N PRO A 142 -8.89 -21.65 -4.93
CA PRO A 142 -8.35 -22.96 -4.52
C PRO A 142 -6.82 -23.05 -4.66
N GLU A 143 -6.26 -22.50 -5.74
CA GLU A 143 -4.83 -22.46 -6.03
C GLU A 143 -4.06 -21.33 -5.31
N GLN A 144 -4.76 -20.42 -4.63
CA GLN A 144 -4.14 -19.29 -3.93
C GLN A 144 -3.47 -19.74 -2.62
N LYS A 145 -2.18 -19.46 -2.50
CA LYS A 145 -1.35 -19.91 -1.38
C LYS A 145 -1.14 -18.85 -0.30
N ASP A 146 -1.32 -17.59 -0.64
CA ASP A 146 -0.94 -16.47 0.21
C ASP A 146 -2.05 -15.41 0.26
N ILE A 147 -2.03 -14.61 1.32
CA ILE A 147 -2.92 -13.46 1.53
C ILE A 147 -2.21 -12.24 0.95
N TYR A 148 -2.77 -11.69 -0.12
CA TYR A 148 -2.22 -10.51 -0.77
C TYR A 148 -2.69 -9.23 -0.07
N TYR A 149 -1.77 -8.29 0.12
CA TYR A 149 -2.09 -6.97 0.68
C TYR A 149 -1.30 -5.85 0.01
N ILE A 150 -1.82 -4.63 0.09
CA ILE A 150 -1.10 -3.40 -0.22
C ILE A 150 -1.26 -2.41 0.94
N ALA A 151 -0.16 -1.75 1.29
CA ALA A 151 -0.18 -0.63 2.22
C ALA A 151 -0.26 0.70 1.49
N ALA A 152 -1.24 1.53 1.86
CA ALA A 152 -1.49 2.82 1.24
C ALA A 152 -1.99 3.82 2.31
N ASP A 153 -2.32 5.03 1.89
CA ASP A 153 -2.75 6.09 2.81
C ASP A 153 -4.25 6.26 2.97
N SER A 154 -4.98 5.59 2.10
CA SER A 154 -6.42 5.64 2.01
C SER A 154 -6.89 4.47 1.13
N VAL A 155 -8.15 4.10 1.27
CA VAL A 155 -8.79 3.11 0.38
C VAL A 155 -8.72 3.58 -1.07
N SER A 156 -8.93 4.87 -1.32
CA SER A 156 -8.84 5.47 -2.66
C SER A 156 -7.45 5.33 -3.28
N SER A 157 -6.36 5.53 -2.52
CA SER A 157 -5.02 5.32 -3.06
C SER A 157 -4.72 3.84 -3.26
N ALA A 158 -5.17 2.97 -2.34
CA ALA A 158 -5.00 1.53 -2.47
C ALA A 158 -5.66 1.01 -3.75
N ARG A 159 -6.94 1.29 -3.97
CA ARG A 159 -7.72 0.77 -5.11
C ARG A 159 -7.22 1.22 -6.49
N ASN A 160 -6.63 2.42 -6.57
CA ASN A 160 -6.13 2.99 -7.81
C ASN A 160 -4.66 2.65 -8.06
N ALA A 161 -4.03 1.87 -7.19
CA ALA A 161 -2.62 1.55 -7.32
C ALA A 161 -2.39 0.57 -8.48
N PRO A 162 -1.38 0.80 -9.34
CA PRO A 162 -1.11 -0.04 -10.52
C PRO A 162 -0.72 -1.48 -10.15
N PHE A 163 -0.32 -1.74 -8.90
CA PHE A 163 0.01 -3.08 -8.42
C PHE A 163 -1.16 -4.06 -8.46
N LEU A 164 -2.41 -3.56 -8.45
CA LEU A 164 -3.62 -4.37 -8.38
C LEU A 164 -4.02 -5.01 -9.71
N GLU A 165 -3.67 -4.37 -10.84
CA GLU A 165 -4.32 -4.59 -12.14
C GLU A 165 -4.51 -6.08 -12.48
N ARG A 166 -3.40 -6.84 -12.55
CA ARG A 166 -3.46 -8.25 -12.96
C ARG A 166 -3.94 -9.19 -11.85
N LEU A 167 -3.86 -8.77 -10.58
CA LEU A 167 -4.47 -9.52 -9.48
C LEU A 167 -5.99 -9.46 -9.60
N LEU A 168 -6.54 -8.28 -9.90
CA LEU A 168 -7.99 -8.10 -10.11
C LEU A 168 -8.48 -8.81 -11.37
N GLU A 169 -7.73 -8.80 -12.47
CA GLU A 169 -8.06 -9.60 -13.67
C GLU A 169 -8.14 -11.10 -13.36
N LYS A 170 -7.29 -11.55 -12.42
CA LYS A 170 -7.29 -12.93 -11.91
C LYS A 170 -8.28 -13.12 -10.78
N ASP A 171 -9.06 -12.12 -10.40
CA ASP A 171 -10.02 -12.14 -9.29
C ASP A 171 -9.38 -12.61 -7.97
N LEU A 172 -8.10 -12.25 -7.77
CA LEU A 172 -7.38 -12.41 -6.52
C LEU A 172 -7.70 -11.20 -5.63
N GLU A 173 -8.28 -11.46 -4.47
CA GLU A 173 -8.60 -10.43 -3.50
C GLU A 173 -7.33 -9.86 -2.86
N VAL A 174 -7.29 -8.54 -2.60
CA VAL A 174 -6.16 -7.87 -1.97
C VAL A 174 -6.65 -7.05 -0.79
N LEU A 175 -6.04 -7.25 0.39
CA LEU A 175 -6.31 -6.44 1.58
C LEU A 175 -5.71 -5.03 1.45
N TYR A 176 -6.45 -4.03 1.87
CA TYR A 176 -6.03 -2.63 1.90
C TYR A 176 -5.66 -2.23 3.33
N LEU A 177 -4.36 -2.04 3.53
CA LEU A 177 -3.78 -1.59 4.80
C LEU A 177 -3.64 -0.07 4.75
N VAL A 178 -4.55 0.64 5.41
CA VAL A 178 -4.70 2.09 5.29
C VAL A 178 -4.38 2.85 6.57
N ASP A 179 -4.25 2.15 7.70
CA ASP A 179 -3.74 2.75 8.93
C ASP A 179 -2.20 2.67 8.97
N PRO A 180 -1.50 3.71 9.50
CA PRO A 180 -0.04 3.70 9.63
C PRO A 180 0.56 2.49 10.37
N ILE A 181 -0.18 1.88 11.30
CA ILE A 181 0.28 0.73 12.10
C ILE A 181 0.10 -0.61 11.38
N ASP A 182 -0.71 -0.66 10.32
CA ASP A 182 -1.15 -1.91 9.69
C ASP A 182 0.01 -2.70 9.12
N GLU A 183 0.86 -2.03 8.35
CA GLU A 183 1.98 -2.68 7.67
C GLU A 183 2.92 -3.35 8.67
N VAL A 184 3.24 -2.67 9.78
CA VAL A 184 4.07 -3.22 10.85
C VAL A 184 3.36 -4.37 11.57
N ALA A 185 2.06 -4.24 11.81
CA ALA A 185 1.25 -5.29 12.45
C ALA A 185 1.21 -6.58 11.60
N ILE A 186 0.94 -6.45 10.30
CA ILE A 186 0.90 -7.57 9.35
C ILE A 186 2.28 -8.21 9.16
N GLN A 187 3.34 -7.40 9.04
CA GLN A 187 4.72 -7.92 9.01
C GLN A 187 5.10 -8.70 10.28
N SER A 188 4.59 -8.28 11.45
CA SER A 188 4.80 -9.00 12.71
C SER A 188 4.07 -10.35 12.73
N LEU A 189 2.83 -10.42 12.23
CA LEU A 189 2.03 -11.66 12.19
C LEU A 189 2.63 -12.73 11.27
N LYS A 190 3.25 -12.33 10.15
CA LYS A 190 3.85 -13.17 9.09
C LYS A 190 2.87 -14.05 8.31
N SER A 191 1.96 -14.74 8.99
CA SER A 191 1.01 -15.67 8.38
C SER A 191 -0.29 -15.79 9.17
N TYR A 192 -1.33 -16.26 8.51
CA TYR A 192 -2.63 -16.57 9.10
C TYR A 192 -3.19 -17.84 8.46
N LYS A 193 -3.65 -18.81 9.28
CA LYS A 193 -4.11 -20.14 8.82
C LYS A 193 -3.17 -20.79 7.77
N GLU A 194 -1.86 -20.74 8.04
CA GLU A 194 -0.80 -21.30 7.19
C GLU A 194 -0.61 -20.60 5.83
N LYS A 195 -1.26 -19.44 5.61
CA LYS A 195 -1.09 -18.57 4.44
C LYS A 195 -0.18 -17.40 4.81
N ASN A 196 0.85 -17.11 4.02
CA ASN A 196 1.71 -15.96 4.32
C ASN A 196 1.05 -14.66 3.88
N PHE A 197 1.39 -13.55 4.55
CA PHE A 197 1.04 -12.22 4.04
C PHE A 197 2.08 -11.79 3.01
N VAL A 198 1.62 -11.43 1.81
CA VAL A 198 2.46 -11.03 0.68
C VAL A 198 2.11 -9.61 0.25
N ASP A 199 3.11 -8.74 0.33
CA ASP A 199 3.03 -7.35 -0.11
C ASP A 199 3.09 -7.28 -1.64
N ILE A 200 2.00 -6.84 -2.27
CA ILE A 200 1.92 -6.73 -3.72
C ILE A 200 2.69 -5.51 -4.28
N SER A 201 3.28 -4.66 -3.43
CA SER A 201 4.14 -3.56 -3.87
C SER A 201 5.63 -3.91 -3.86
N LYS A 202 5.99 -5.16 -3.50
CA LYS A 202 7.37 -5.64 -3.47
C LYS A 202 7.74 -6.47 -4.71
N GLU A 203 9.04 -6.54 -4.98
CA GLU A 203 9.60 -7.45 -6.00
C GLU A 203 9.33 -8.92 -5.67
N ASP A 204 9.59 -9.81 -6.64
CA ASP A 204 9.35 -11.26 -6.54
C ASP A 204 7.89 -11.68 -6.29
N LEU A 205 6.92 -10.81 -6.60
CA LEU A 205 5.50 -11.17 -6.50
C LEU A 205 5.18 -12.30 -7.49
N ASP A 206 4.71 -13.43 -6.96
CA ASP A 206 4.20 -14.55 -7.76
C ASP A 206 2.67 -14.58 -7.71
N ILE A 207 2.04 -14.33 -8.87
CA ILE A 207 0.59 -14.35 -9.05
C ILE A 207 0.11 -15.58 -9.84
N GLY A 208 0.96 -16.60 -9.98
CA GLY A 208 0.67 -17.85 -10.68
C GLY A 208 0.43 -17.70 -12.20
N ASN A 209 0.29 -18.84 -12.89
CA ASN A 209 0.11 -18.95 -14.35
C ASN A 209 1.20 -18.27 -15.19
N LYS A 210 2.44 -18.70 -15.01
CA LYS A 210 3.53 -18.36 -15.93
C LYS A 210 3.31 -19.11 -17.24
N ASN A 211 3.04 -18.38 -18.32
CA ASN A 211 3.22 -18.94 -19.66
C ASN A 211 4.71 -18.82 -19.99
N GLU A 212 5.47 -19.87 -19.68
CA GLU A 212 6.93 -19.86 -19.79
C GLU A 212 7.42 -19.52 -21.21
N GLU A 213 6.70 -19.94 -22.25
CA GLU A 213 7.05 -19.62 -23.63
C GLU A 213 6.86 -18.12 -23.92
N LYS A 214 5.71 -17.56 -23.55
CA LYS A 214 5.43 -16.13 -23.72
C LYS A 214 6.44 -15.28 -22.92
N GLU A 215 6.72 -15.66 -21.67
CA GLU A 215 7.70 -14.97 -20.83
C GLU A 215 9.11 -15.00 -21.42
N LYS A 216 9.54 -16.14 -21.98
CA LYS A 216 10.85 -16.25 -22.65
C LYS A 216 10.95 -15.32 -23.86
N VAL A 217 9.95 -15.35 -24.74
CA VAL A 217 9.92 -14.50 -25.96
C VAL A 217 9.92 -13.02 -25.57
N THR A 218 9.06 -12.62 -24.63
CA THR A 218 8.99 -11.23 -24.17
C THR A 218 10.30 -10.79 -23.48
N LYS A 219 10.94 -11.67 -22.73
CA LYS A 219 12.25 -11.39 -22.11
C LYS A 219 13.36 -11.22 -23.15
N GLU A 220 13.41 -12.08 -24.15
CA GLU A 220 14.37 -11.94 -25.26
C GLU A 220 14.17 -10.61 -26.02
N GLU A 221 12.92 -10.24 -26.26
CA GLU A 221 12.57 -9.04 -27.02
C GLU A 221 12.90 -7.73 -26.30
N PHE A 222 12.63 -7.66 -24.98
CA PHE A 222 12.73 -6.43 -24.19
C PHE A 222 13.94 -6.36 -23.24
N SER A 223 14.74 -7.43 -23.09
CA SER A 223 15.93 -7.44 -22.22
C SER A 223 16.86 -6.24 -22.46
N LYS A 224 17.21 -5.98 -23.72
CA LYS A 224 18.07 -4.86 -24.10
C LYS A 224 17.43 -3.49 -23.83
N THR A 225 16.11 -3.39 -23.95
CA THR A 225 15.36 -2.17 -23.60
C THR A 225 15.39 -1.94 -22.09
N CYS A 226 15.25 -2.99 -21.28
CA CYS A 226 15.43 -2.90 -19.83
C CYS A 226 16.83 -2.39 -19.46
N ASP A 227 17.88 -2.96 -20.08
CA ASP A 227 19.26 -2.53 -19.86
C ASP A 227 19.49 -1.06 -20.27
N TRP A 228 18.87 -0.63 -21.37
CA TRP A 228 18.93 0.75 -21.86
C TRP A 228 18.24 1.73 -20.92
N ILE A 229 17.01 1.41 -20.47
CA ILE A 229 16.29 2.20 -19.46
C ILE A 229 17.09 2.24 -18.16
N LYS A 230 17.66 1.11 -17.73
CA LYS A 230 18.48 1.02 -16.53
C LYS A 230 19.72 1.91 -16.64
N LYS A 231 20.38 1.95 -17.80
CA LYS A 231 21.50 2.85 -18.07
C LYS A 231 21.09 4.32 -17.99
N ARG A 232 19.92 4.70 -18.53
CA ARG A 232 19.40 6.08 -18.43
C ARG A 232 19.07 6.47 -16.98
N LEU A 233 18.39 5.60 -16.25
CA LEU A 233 17.97 5.86 -14.88
C LEU A 233 19.13 5.78 -13.87
N GLY A 234 20.22 5.11 -14.22
CA GLY A 234 21.45 5.07 -13.44
C GLY A 234 21.21 4.58 -12.01
N GLU A 235 21.60 5.37 -11.02
CA GLU A 235 21.50 5.00 -9.61
C GLU A 235 20.10 5.18 -9.00
N LYS A 236 19.15 5.79 -9.73
CA LYS A 236 17.77 6.00 -9.25
C LYS A 236 17.03 4.69 -8.98
N VAL A 237 17.39 3.63 -9.70
CA VAL A 237 16.78 2.30 -9.60
C VAL A 237 17.85 1.25 -9.32
N ALA A 238 17.50 0.13 -8.70
CA ALA A 238 18.37 -1.04 -8.58
C ALA A 238 18.45 -1.76 -9.92
N ASN A 239 17.29 -2.03 -10.52
CA ASN A 239 17.15 -2.78 -11.74
C ASN A 239 15.91 -2.33 -12.55
N VAL A 240 15.82 -2.76 -13.80
CA VAL A 240 14.63 -2.62 -14.65
C VAL A 240 14.17 -4.01 -15.07
N ASN A 241 12.94 -4.37 -14.76
CA ASN A 241 12.39 -5.70 -15.00
C ASN A 241 11.10 -5.63 -15.84
N ILE A 242 10.73 -6.75 -16.45
CA ILE A 242 9.43 -6.91 -17.08
C ILE A 242 8.42 -7.25 -15.98
N SER A 243 7.32 -6.50 -15.92
CA SER A 243 6.30 -6.72 -14.92
C SER A 243 5.43 -7.93 -15.24
N ASN A 244 5.05 -8.67 -14.20
CA ASN A 244 4.01 -9.68 -14.27
C ASN A 244 2.70 -9.23 -13.60
N ARG A 245 2.64 -8.03 -13.01
CA ARG A 245 1.49 -7.52 -12.24
C ARG A 245 0.70 -6.42 -12.97
N LEU A 246 1.31 -5.79 -13.97
CA LEU A 246 0.69 -4.75 -14.79
C LEU A 246 -0.15 -5.32 -15.93
N SER A 247 -1.17 -4.58 -16.32
CA SER A 247 -2.02 -4.80 -17.49
C SER A 247 -2.21 -3.52 -18.28
N SER A 248 -2.75 -2.47 -17.66
CA SER A 248 -3.02 -1.16 -18.29
C SER A 248 -1.93 -0.13 -18.07
N SER A 249 -1.19 -0.19 -16.97
CA SER A 249 -0.14 0.79 -16.70
C SER A 249 1.13 0.50 -17.49
N PRO A 250 1.88 1.52 -17.96
CA PRO A 250 3.14 1.34 -18.68
C PRO A 250 4.28 0.84 -17.80
N CYS A 251 4.31 1.27 -16.54
CA CYS A 251 5.40 0.97 -15.61
C CYS A 251 4.98 1.22 -14.16
N VAL A 252 5.75 0.66 -13.23
CA VAL A 252 5.58 0.82 -11.77
C VAL A 252 6.93 0.74 -11.07
N LEU A 253 7.05 1.37 -9.90
CA LEU A 253 8.20 1.20 -9.01
C LEU A 253 7.85 0.26 -7.88
N VAL A 254 8.54 -0.87 -7.81
CA VAL A 254 8.41 -1.82 -6.70
C VAL A 254 9.54 -1.64 -5.71
N SER A 255 9.22 -1.84 -4.43
CA SER A 255 10.22 -1.91 -3.38
C SER A 255 11.01 -3.21 -3.48
N GLY A 256 12.31 -3.14 -3.14
CA GLY A 256 13.10 -4.34 -2.95
C GLY A 256 12.54 -5.23 -1.83
N LYS A 257 12.83 -6.52 -1.88
CA LYS A 257 12.25 -7.55 -1.00
C LYS A 257 12.36 -7.22 0.48
N PHE A 258 13.53 -6.73 0.89
CA PHE A 258 13.85 -6.35 2.26
C PHE A 258 13.83 -4.83 2.50
N GLY A 259 13.50 -4.03 1.49
CA GLY A 259 13.43 -2.58 1.58
C GLY A 259 12.11 -2.08 2.17
N TRP A 260 12.06 -0.78 2.47
CA TRP A 260 10.84 -0.10 2.86
C TRP A 260 9.87 0.00 1.67
N SER A 261 8.58 -0.23 1.93
CA SER A 261 7.50 0.14 1.02
C SER A 261 7.39 1.66 0.91
N ALA A 262 6.65 2.16 -0.08
CA ALA A 262 6.32 3.58 -0.19
C ALA A 262 5.63 4.11 1.09
N ASN A 263 4.71 3.32 1.65
CA ASN A 263 4.00 3.65 2.87
C ASN A 263 4.94 3.72 4.08
N MET A 264 5.83 2.73 4.25
CA MET A 264 6.82 2.71 5.32
C MET A 264 7.80 3.88 5.22
N GLU A 265 8.30 4.19 4.02
CA GLU A 265 9.19 5.33 3.81
C GLU A 265 8.53 6.64 4.25
N ARG A 266 7.26 6.82 3.90
CA ARG A 266 6.48 7.98 4.30
C ARG A 266 6.25 8.03 5.82
N LEU A 267 5.91 6.91 6.44
CA LEU A 267 5.74 6.81 7.89
C LEU A 267 7.04 7.18 8.63
N MET A 268 8.17 6.65 8.18
CA MET A 268 9.48 6.93 8.75
C MET A 268 9.86 8.40 8.58
N LYS A 269 9.66 8.99 7.40
CA LYS A 269 9.86 10.44 7.19
C LYS A 269 9.00 11.30 8.12
N ALA A 270 7.77 10.87 8.41
CA ALA A 270 6.85 11.60 9.29
C ALA A 270 7.16 11.43 10.79
N GLN A 271 7.77 10.31 11.20
CA GLN A 271 8.09 10.03 12.62
C GLN A 271 9.52 10.43 13.02
N THR A 272 10.46 10.50 12.08
CA THR A 272 11.87 10.73 12.42
C THR A 272 12.14 12.22 12.62
N VAL A 273 12.31 12.62 13.88
CA VAL A 273 12.98 13.88 14.28
C VAL A 273 14.42 13.50 14.67
N GLY A 274 15.33 13.33 13.71
CA GLY A 274 16.71 12.90 13.98
C GLY A 274 17.51 12.47 12.75
N ASP A 275 18.78 12.09 12.97
CA ASP A 275 19.77 11.76 11.92
C ASP A 275 19.44 10.41 11.23
N THR A 276 18.92 10.48 10.00
CA THR A 276 18.42 9.35 9.20
C THR A 276 19.49 8.64 8.37
N SER A 277 20.75 9.07 8.46
CA SER A 277 21.85 8.57 7.63
C SER A 277 22.05 7.05 7.73
N THR A 278 21.81 6.46 8.91
CA THR A 278 21.88 5.01 9.12
C THR A 278 20.70 4.22 8.57
N LEU A 279 19.56 4.84 8.25
CA LEU A 279 18.37 4.18 7.70
C LEU A 279 18.22 4.42 6.19
N GLU A 280 19.10 5.23 5.61
CA GLU A 280 19.03 5.59 4.19
C GLU A 280 19.27 4.41 3.26
N PHE A 281 20.04 3.39 3.71
CA PHE A 281 20.17 2.13 2.97
C PHE A 281 18.84 1.35 2.89
N MET A 282 17.92 1.56 3.85
CA MET A 282 16.60 0.91 3.86
C MET A 282 15.61 1.55 2.89
N LYS A 283 15.86 2.79 2.43
CA LYS A 283 15.18 3.36 1.26
C LYS A 283 15.47 2.58 -0.02
N GLY A 284 16.41 1.62 0.02
CA GLY A 284 16.63 0.52 -0.92
C GLY A 284 16.31 0.85 -2.37
N ARG A 285 17.34 0.93 -3.23
CA ARG A 285 17.15 1.23 -4.66
C ARG A 285 15.99 0.39 -5.24
N ARG A 286 14.97 1.08 -5.76
CA ARG A 286 13.70 0.50 -6.21
C ARG A 286 13.89 -0.25 -7.53
N VAL A 287 13.03 -1.22 -7.83
CA VAL A 287 13.03 -1.86 -9.15
C VAL A 287 11.95 -1.23 -10.01
N PHE A 288 12.31 -0.81 -11.22
CA PHE A 288 11.36 -0.25 -12.18
C PHE A 288 10.85 -1.36 -13.06
N GLU A 289 9.58 -1.72 -12.90
CA GLU A 289 8.95 -2.74 -13.73
C GLU A 289 8.22 -2.09 -14.90
N ILE A 290 8.40 -2.62 -16.12
CA ILE A 290 7.75 -2.13 -17.35
C ILE A 290 6.74 -3.15 -17.87
N ASN A 291 5.69 -2.65 -18.52
CA ASN A 291 4.65 -3.45 -19.16
C ASN A 291 4.91 -3.54 -20.68
N PRO A 292 5.38 -4.69 -21.20
CA PRO A 292 5.71 -4.85 -22.62
C PRO A 292 4.47 -4.86 -23.54
N GLU A 293 3.27 -5.00 -22.97
CA GLU A 293 2.01 -4.93 -23.72
C GLU A 293 1.54 -3.49 -23.94
N HIS A 294 2.07 -2.54 -23.16
CA HIS A 294 1.68 -1.15 -23.23
C HIS A 294 2.26 -0.43 -24.47
N PRO A 295 1.48 0.36 -25.22
CA PRO A 295 1.94 1.06 -26.43
C PRO A 295 3.21 1.91 -26.21
N ILE A 296 3.25 2.69 -25.13
CA ILE A 296 4.43 3.52 -24.80
C ILE A 296 5.71 2.68 -24.68
N ILE A 297 5.64 1.50 -24.05
CA ILE A 297 6.82 0.64 -23.86
C ILE A 297 7.24 -0.03 -25.18
N ARG A 298 6.28 -0.36 -26.06
CA ARG A 298 6.57 -0.86 -27.41
C ARG A 298 7.26 0.19 -28.28
N GLU A 299 6.78 1.43 -28.23
CA GLU A 299 7.42 2.55 -28.94
C GLU A 299 8.83 2.83 -28.41
N LEU A 300 9.04 2.76 -27.09
CA LEU A 300 10.40 2.87 -26.52
C LEU A 300 11.33 1.73 -26.97
N ASN A 301 10.81 0.50 -27.09
CA ASN A 301 11.59 -0.61 -27.65
C ASN A 301 11.94 -0.37 -29.14
N ALA A 302 11.00 0.15 -29.93
CA ALA A 302 11.25 0.51 -31.33
C ALA A 302 12.29 1.64 -31.46
N ALA A 303 12.15 2.71 -30.68
CA ALA A 303 13.08 3.83 -30.61
C ALA A 303 14.49 3.37 -30.19
N PHE A 304 14.60 2.49 -29.19
CA PHE A 304 15.88 1.90 -28.81
C PHE A 304 16.55 1.14 -29.97
N ARG A 305 15.78 0.42 -30.78
CA ARG A 305 16.32 -0.35 -31.92
C ARG A 305 16.75 0.54 -33.08
N SER A 306 16.11 1.69 -33.28
CA SER A 306 16.41 2.60 -34.40
C SER A 306 17.47 3.64 -34.02
N LYS A 307 17.34 4.30 -32.86
CA LYS A 307 18.21 5.37 -32.39
C LYS A 307 18.26 5.39 -30.85
N PRO A 308 19.20 4.64 -30.23
CA PRO A 308 19.35 4.57 -28.77
C PRO A 308 19.61 5.91 -28.06
N ASP A 309 20.17 6.89 -28.77
CA ASP A 309 20.50 8.22 -28.25
C ASP A 309 19.45 9.27 -28.68
N ASP A 310 18.20 8.84 -28.88
CA ASP A 310 17.10 9.76 -29.16
C ASP A 310 16.72 10.56 -27.90
N ASP A 311 16.91 11.88 -27.95
CA ASP A 311 16.65 12.79 -26.83
C ASP A 311 15.18 12.80 -26.37
N ASP A 312 14.22 12.61 -27.28
CA ASP A 312 12.80 12.54 -26.94
C ASP A 312 12.50 11.23 -26.18
N ALA A 313 13.05 10.11 -26.65
CA ALA A 313 12.86 8.82 -26.00
C ALA A 313 13.53 8.77 -24.61
N LEU A 314 14.72 9.35 -24.47
CA LEU A 314 15.40 9.47 -23.17
C LEU A 314 14.63 10.38 -22.19
N ARG A 315 14.02 11.46 -22.68
CA ARG A 315 13.14 12.32 -21.87
C ARG A 315 11.84 11.61 -21.46
N ALA A 316 11.25 10.82 -22.36
CA ALA A 316 10.10 10.00 -22.06
C ALA A 316 10.39 8.98 -20.93
N ILE A 317 11.57 8.35 -20.95
CA ILE A 317 12.00 7.46 -19.85
C ILE A 317 12.05 8.19 -18.51
N ASP A 318 12.63 9.39 -18.48
CA ASP A 318 12.71 10.17 -17.23
C ASP A 318 11.32 10.56 -16.71
N LEU A 319 10.41 10.95 -17.60
CA LEU A 319 9.05 11.29 -17.21
C LEU A 319 8.26 10.06 -16.76
N LEU A 320 8.41 8.91 -17.43
CA LEU A 320 7.80 7.65 -17.00
C LEU A 320 8.27 7.25 -15.59
N TYR A 321 9.56 7.41 -15.30
CA TYR A 321 10.09 7.17 -13.96
C TYR A 321 9.46 8.10 -12.93
N ASP A 322 9.39 9.41 -13.20
CA ASP A 322 8.79 10.35 -12.26
C ASP A 322 7.29 10.15 -12.08
N ALA A 323 6.58 9.78 -13.14
CA ALA A 323 5.16 9.41 -13.08
C ALA A 323 4.98 8.12 -12.24
N ALA A 324 5.85 7.12 -12.44
CA ALA A 324 5.83 5.89 -11.66
C ALA A 324 6.14 6.12 -10.18
N LEU A 325 6.97 7.12 -9.82
CA LEU A 325 7.17 7.51 -8.42
C LEU A 325 5.84 7.86 -7.76
N VAL A 326 5.07 8.74 -8.40
CA VAL A 326 3.79 9.21 -7.88
C VAL A 326 2.76 8.08 -7.86
N SER A 327 2.59 7.36 -8.98
CA SER A 327 1.58 6.30 -9.06
C SER A 327 1.86 5.11 -8.14
N SER A 328 3.12 4.89 -7.77
CA SER A 328 3.55 3.85 -6.82
C SER A 328 3.51 4.32 -5.36
N GLY A 329 3.03 5.53 -5.09
CA GLY A 329 2.86 6.09 -3.74
C GLY A 329 4.10 6.73 -3.13
N TYR A 330 5.20 6.90 -3.88
CA TYR A 330 6.39 7.59 -3.41
C TYR A 330 6.26 9.10 -3.57
N THR A 331 6.90 9.83 -2.67
CA THR A 331 7.04 11.29 -2.81
C THR A 331 8.21 11.61 -3.74
N PRO A 332 7.99 12.37 -4.83
CA PRO A 332 9.08 12.86 -5.67
C PRO A 332 10.01 13.79 -4.86
N ASP A 333 11.31 13.70 -5.10
CA ASP A 333 12.30 14.55 -4.40
C ASP A 333 12.13 16.03 -4.76
N ASN A 334 11.73 16.33 -6.00
CA ASN A 334 11.47 17.68 -6.47
C ASN A 334 10.16 17.76 -7.29
N PRO A 335 9.02 18.02 -6.63
CA PRO A 335 7.72 18.14 -7.30
C PRO A 335 7.65 19.25 -8.36
N ALA A 336 8.40 20.34 -8.19
CA ALA A 336 8.44 21.44 -9.14
C ALA A 336 9.14 21.02 -10.45
N GLN A 337 10.21 20.23 -10.36
CA GLN A 337 10.89 19.70 -11.54
C GLN A 337 10.00 18.74 -12.33
N LEU A 338 9.24 17.86 -11.65
CA LEU A 338 8.25 17.00 -12.30
C LEU A 338 7.20 17.82 -13.05
N SER A 339 6.65 18.85 -12.39
CA SER A 339 5.68 19.76 -13.00
C SER A 339 6.25 20.44 -14.25
N GLY A 340 7.51 20.90 -14.20
CA GLY A 340 8.20 21.49 -15.34
C GLY A 340 8.32 20.55 -16.54
N LYS A 341 8.69 19.28 -16.30
CA LYS A 341 8.74 18.26 -17.36
C LYS A 341 7.37 18.00 -17.99
N ILE A 342 6.31 17.97 -17.18
CA ILE A 342 4.95 17.80 -17.67
C ILE A 342 4.56 18.98 -18.58
N TYR A 343 4.82 20.22 -18.15
CA TYR A 343 4.53 21.41 -18.95
C TYR A 343 5.30 21.45 -20.27
N GLU A 344 6.58 21.07 -20.25
CA GLU A 344 7.41 20.97 -21.46
C GLU A 344 6.83 19.96 -22.45
N MET A 345 6.46 18.77 -21.96
CA MET A 345 5.88 17.70 -22.79
C MET A 345 4.52 18.08 -23.37
N MET A 346 3.67 18.75 -22.58
CA MET A 346 2.41 19.30 -23.09
C MET A 346 2.67 20.34 -24.19
N GLY A 347 3.66 21.22 -24.01
CA GLY A 347 4.06 22.19 -25.04
C GLY A 347 4.55 21.53 -26.34
N MET A 348 5.30 20.43 -26.23
CA MET A 348 5.77 19.66 -27.40
C MET A 348 4.63 18.94 -28.13
N ALA A 349 3.70 18.34 -27.39
CA ALA A 349 2.52 17.70 -27.97
C ALA A 349 1.63 18.71 -28.70
N ILE A 350 1.35 19.87 -28.08
CA ILE A 350 0.52 20.93 -28.68
C ILE A 350 1.19 21.55 -29.91
N SER A 351 2.51 21.72 -29.90
CA SER A 351 3.27 22.27 -31.04
C SER A 351 3.50 21.27 -32.18
N GLY A 352 2.92 20.06 -32.11
CA GLY A 352 3.06 19.03 -33.14
C GLY A 352 4.46 18.43 -33.26
N LYS A 353 5.39 18.79 -32.36
CA LYS A 353 6.75 18.25 -32.35
C LYS A 353 6.78 16.76 -32.02
N TRP A 354 5.75 16.26 -31.34
CA TRP A 354 5.59 14.83 -31.05
C TRP A 354 4.89 14.05 -32.18
N SER A 355 4.00 14.71 -32.95
CA SER A 355 3.16 14.07 -33.97
C SER A 355 3.91 13.65 -35.24
N ALA A 356 5.22 13.91 -35.34
CA ALA A 356 6.04 13.53 -36.49
C ALA A 356 6.34 12.02 -36.58
N PHE A 357 5.86 11.21 -35.62
CA PHE A 357 6.06 9.76 -35.58
C PHE A 357 4.91 8.91 -36.17
N ASP A 358 3.84 9.51 -36.69
CA ASP A 358 2.84 8.73 -37.45
C ASP A 358 3.38 8.44 -38.86
N GLY A 359 4.04 7.29 -38.96
CA GLY A 359 4.39 6.66 -40.23
C GLY A 359 3.15 6.27 -41.03
N LYS A 360 2.63 7.20 -41.83
CA LYS A 360 1.94 6.89 -43.09
C LYS A 360 2.47 7.79 -44.20
N GLN A 361 3.33 7.20 -45.04
CA GLN A 361 3.47 7.64 -46.42
C GLN A 361 2.11 7.53 -47.11
N SER A 362 1.59 8.64 -47.64
CA SER A 362 0.84 8.66 -48.89
C SER A 362 0.62 10.09 -49.39
N ALA A 363 1.12 10.33 -50.59
CA ALA A 363 0.71 11.32 -51.58
C ALA A 363 0.99 12.81 -51.31
N SER A 364 2.04 13.27 -52.01
CA SER A 364 2.11 14.60 -52.59
C SER A 364 0.79 15.00 -53.27
N GLN A 365 0.19 16.11 -52.85
CA GLN A 365 -0.61 16.94 -53.74
C GLN A 365 -0.25 18.40 -53.54
N THR A 366 0.38 18.94 -54.57
CA THR A 366 0.45 20.34 -54.92
C THR A 366 -0.98 20.89 -55.02
N SER A 367 -1.30 21.96 -54.29
CA SER A 367 -2.49 22.77 -54.58
C SER A 367 -2.08 24.23 -54.61
N GLN A 368 -2.24 24.81 -55.80
CA GLN A 368 -2.06 26.21 -56.13
C GLN A 368 -2.94 27.09 -55.25
N ALA A 369 -2.39 28.24 -54.84
CA ALA A 369 -3.16 29.29 -54.19
C ALA A 369 -3.93 30.07 -55.27
N GLU A 370 -5.25 29.92 -55.31
CA GLU A 370 -6.14 30.86 -55.99
C GLU A 370 -6.59 31.95 -55.01
N THR A 371 -6.39 33.19 -55.44
CA THR A 371 -6.79 34.44 -54.79
C THR A 371 -8.32 34.57 -54.76
N LEU A 372 -8.88 34.78 -53.58
CA LEU A 372 -10.29 35.18 -53.40
C LEU A 372 -10.43 36.70 -53.61
N GLU A 373 -11.09 37.10 -54.69
CA GLU A 373 -11.66 38.44 -54.84
C GLU A 373 -12.96 38.52 -54.04
N ALA A 374 -13.11 39.58 -53.24
CA ALA A 374 -14.29 39.86 -52.44
C ALA A 374 -15.32 40.63 -53.29
N GLU A 375 -16.52 40.07 -53.45
CA GLU A 375 -17.65 40.72 -54.12
C GLU A 375 -18.40 41.64 -53.14
N LEU A 376 -18.50 42.93 -53.48
CA LEU A 376 -19.26 43.95 -52.76
C LEU A 376 -20.76 43.68 -52.86
N VAL A 377 -21.46 43.63 -51.72
CA VAL A 377 -22.93 43.61 -51.67
C VAL A 377 -23.44 45.04 -51.46
N GLU A 378 -24.21 45.58 -52.42
CA GLU A 378 -24.92 46.86 -52.28
C GLU A 378 -26.20 46.74 -51.44
N PRO A 379 -26.63 47.81 -50.73
CA PRO A 379 -27.77 47.76 -49.82
C PRO A 379 -29.11 47.97 -50.55
N VAL A 380 -30.11 47.14 -50.21
CA VAL A 380 -31.50 47.29 -50.67
C VAL A 380 -32.21 48.38 -49.85
N GLN A 381 -32.75 49.38 -50.56
CA GLN A 381 -33.58 50.45 -50.01
C GLN A 381 -34.94 49.92 -49.51
N ALA A 382 -35.30 50.24 -48.27
CA ALA A 382 -36.66 50.12 -47.77
C ALA A 382 -37.43 51.44 -48.01
N GLY A 383 -38.27 51.45 -49.04
CA GLY A 383 -39.27 52.49 -49.27
C GLY A 383 -40.52 52.24 -48.41
N GLY A 384 -40.99 53.28 -47.71
CA GLY A 384 -42.22 53.27 -46.94
C GLY A 384 -43.49 53.62 -47.73
N GLN A 385 -44.59 53.75 -46.97
CA GLN A 385 -46.01 54.00 -47.29
C GLN A 385 -46.85 52.70 -47.30
N LYS A 386 -47.95 52.58 -46.54
CA LYS A 386 -48.87 53.55 -45.95
C LYS A 386 -49.52 52.99 -44.69
#